data_AF-A0A6L6F5U2-F1
#
_entry.id   AF-A0A6L6F5U2-F1
#
_cell.length_a   1.000
_cell.length_b   1.000
_cell.length_c   1.000
_cell.angle_alpha   90.00
_cell.angle_beta   90.00
_cell.angle_gamma   90.00
#
_symmetry.space_group_name_H-M   'P 1'
#
loop_
_entity.id
_entity.type
_entity.pdbx_description
1 polymer ?
#
loop_
_entity_poly.entity_id
_entity_poly.type
_entity_poly.pdbx_seq_one_letter_code
_entity_poly.pdbx_strand_id
1 'polypeptide(L)'
;MQTLPLIAPLIGALKEHHPSADVAEIERAYLVAENAHKGQLRKSGDEYITHPVAVTQILAELGLNETTLIASLLHDTVEDTPYSLEQLRVDFGDEIANLVDGVTKLDKLTYGPTAEAETVRKMVIAMSRDIRVLVIKLADRLHNARTWGFVSSESATRKARETLDIYAPLAHRLGMNALKWELEDLSFAVLEPKKFEEISRLVAERSPSRDALTAEVIEAVESDLQRDQINATVTGRKKHFFSVYQKMVVRGRDFNDIYDLVGIRVLVNDVRDCYAVLGSIHARWSPVPGRFKDYIAMPKFNLYQSLHTTVIGPNGKAIEIQIRTFDMHSR
;
A
#
# COMPACT_ATOMS: atom_id res chain seq x y z
N MET A 1 8.83 17.92 26.86
CA MET A 1 7.74 16.93 26.99
C MET A 1 6.52 17.33 26.15
N GLN A 2 6.70 17.62 24.86
CA GLN A 2 5.61 17.91 23.90
C GLN A 2 5.67 17.00 22.66
N THR A 3 6.58 16.01 22.64
CA THR A 3 7.00 15.23 21.46
C THR A 3 6.27 13.89 21.31
N LEU A 4 5.66 13.38 22.38
CA LEU A 4 4.85 12.15 22.38
C LEU A 4 3.58 12.15 21.48
N PRO A 5 2.87 13.26 21.22
CA PRO A 5 1.62 13.17 20.45
C PRO A 5 1.84 12.84 18.97
N LEU A 6 2.99 13.20 18.38
CA LEU A 6 3.25 12.94 16.96
C LEU A 6 3.48 11.44 16.68
N ILE A 7 4.10 10.74 17.62
CA ILE A 7 4.39 9.30 17.51
C ILE A 7 3.35 8.42 18.22
N ALA A 8 2.35 9.00 18.89
CA ALA A 8 1.31 8.22 19.55
C ALA A 8 0.51 7.32 18.59
N PRO A 9 0.11 7.76 17.38
CA PRO A 9 -0.52 6.88 16.39
C PRO A 9 0.39 5.74 15.95
N LEU A 10 1.69 6.02 15.83
CA LEU A 10 2.72 5.06 15.45
C LEU A 10 2.87 3.97 16.51
N ILE A 11 2.95 4.37 17.79
CA ILE A 11 3.03 3.44 18.91
C ILE A 11 1.75 2.59 19.02
N GLY A 12 0.59 3.18 18.72
CA GLY A 12 -0.68 2.46 18.66
C GLY A 12 -0.67 1.35 17.63
N ALA A 13 -0.33 1.68 16.38
CA ALA A 13 -0.23 0.70 15.28
C ALA A 13 0.82 -0.39 15.56
N LEU A 14 1.97 -0.01 16.14
CA LEU A 14 2.99 -0.97 16.54
C LEU A 14 2.46 -1.95 17.59
N LYS A 15 1.79 -1.48 18.64
CA LYS A 15 1.28 -2.36 19.70
C LYS A 15 0.15 -3.28 19.25
N GLU A 16 -0.57 -2.92 18.21
CA GLU A 16 -1.58 -3.77 17.59
C GLU A 16 -0.95 -5.01 16.94
N HIS A 17 0.18 -4.83 16.25
CA HIS A 17 0.89 -5.92 15.56
C HIS A 17 1.95 -6.63 16.42
N HIS A 18 2.59 -5.88 17.32
CA HIS A 18 3.68 -6.34 18.18
C HIS A 18 3.45 -5.88 19.64
N PRO A 19 2.58 -6.56 20.42
CA PRO A 19 2.22 -6.13 21.77
C PRO A 19 3.39 -6.06 22.77
N SER A 20 4.47 -6.80 22.50
CA SER A 20 5.67 -6.85 23.33
C SER A 20 6.79 -5.92 22.86
N ALA A 21 6.57 -5.11 21.82
CA ALA A 21 7.61 -4.25 21.26
C ALA A 21 8.08 -3.20 22.28
N ASP A 22 9.39 -2.95 22.29
CA ASP A 22 9.97 -1.92 23.16
C ASP A 22 9.79 -0.52 22.54
N VAL A 23 8.89 0.24 23.13
CA VAL A 23 8.57 1.61 22.68
C VAL A 23 9.71 2.59 22.99
N ALA A 24 10.54 2.31 24.01
CA ALA A 24 11.57 3.24 24.45
C ALA A 24 12.66 3.48 23.38
N GLU A 25 13.01 2.43 22.63
CA GLU A 25 13.97 2.54 21.52
C GLU A 25 13.44 3.40 20.38
N ILE A 26 12.14 3.33 20.09
CA ILE A 26 11.48 4.13 19.04
C ILE A 26 11.38 5.59 19.47
N GLU A 27 11.03 5.85 20.73
CA GLU A 27 11.05 7.21 21.28
C GLU A 27 12.45 7.82 21.24
N ARG A 28 13.48 7.02 21.55
CA ARG A 28 14.88 7.42 21.44
C ARG A 28 15.26 7.75 19.99
N ALA A 29 14.89 6.90 19.04
CA ALA A 29 15.13 7.13 17.61
C ALA A 29 14.43 8.41 17.10
N TYR A 30 13.19 8.64 17.52
CA TYR A 30 12.45 9.85 17.21
C TYR A 30 13.19 11.10 17.71
N LEU A 31 13.65 11.10 18.97
CA LEU A 31 14.37 12.23 19.54
C LEU A 31 15.69 12.51 18.81
N VAL A 32 16.40 11.46 18.38
CA VAL A 32 17.61 11.61 17.56
C VAL A 32 17.27 12.24 16.21
N ALA A 33 16.25 11.73 15.51
CA ALA A 33 15.81 12.26 14.23
C ALA A 33 15.33 13.73 14.34
N GLU A 34 14.54 14.04 15.35
CA GLU A 34 14.03 15.40 15.62
C GLU A 34 15.17 16.39 15.86
N ASN A 35 16.16 15.99 16.67
CA ASN A 35 17.32 16.83 16.94
C ASN A 35 18.21 16.98 15.70
N ALA A 36 18.40 15.91 14.91
CA ALA A 36 19.21 15.94 13.70
C ALA A 36 18.61 16.88 12.63
N HIS A 37 17.28 16.86 12.48
CA HIS A 37 16.55 17.70 11.53
C HIS A 37 16.07 19.04 12.11
N LYS A 38 16.58 19.44 13.28
CA LYS A 38 16.13 20.65 13.97
C LYS A 38 16.39 21.90 13.13
N GLY A 39 15.31 22.65 12.86
CA GLY A 39 15.37 23.86 12.02
C GLY A 39 15.32 23.60 10.52
N GLN A 40 15.22 22.34 10.09
CA GLN A 40 14.98 21.97 8.69
C GLN A 40 13.48 22.00 8.41
N LEU A 41 13.11 22.67 7.32
CA LEU A 41 11.72 22.76 6.85
C LEU A 41 11.54 22.00 5.55
N ARG A 42 10.38 21.35 5.41
CA ARG A 42 9.91 20.77 4.16
C ARG A 42 9.55 21.87 3.16
N LYS A 43 9.44 21.49 1.89
CA LYS A 43 8.91 22.39 0.83
C LYS A 43 7.46 22.82 1.07
N SER A 44 6.70 22.08 1.89
CA SER A 44 5.36 22.45 2.35
C SER A 44 5.36 23.54 3.44
N GLY A 45 6.50 23.77 4.10
CA GLY A 45 6.63 24.67 5.25
C GLY A 45 6.59 23.96 6.61
N ASP A 46 6.26 22.67 6.66
CA ASP A 46 6.23 21.87 7.89
C ASP A 46 7.64 21.50 8.37
N GLU A 47 7.77 21.15 9.65
CA GLU A 47 9.02 20.62 10.20
C GLU A 47 9.40 19.29 9.53
N TYR A 48 10.68 19.10 9.22
CA TYR A 48 11.15 17.94 8.47
C TYR A 48 10.83 16.61 9.16
N ILE A 49 10.81 16.57 10.50
CA ILE A 49 10.52 15.37 11.30
C ILE A 49 9.15 14.74 10.97
N THR A 50 8.20 15.53 10.45
CA THR A 50 6.89 15.03 10.02
C THR A 50 7.00 13.97 8.92
N HIS A 51 8.03 14.05 8.07
CA HIS A 51 8.25 13.09 6.99
C HIS A 51 8.71 11.71 7.51
N PRO A 52 9.84 11.58 8.24
CA PRO A 52 10.24 10.30 8.82
C PRO A 52 9.17 9.67 9.70
N VAL A 53 8.41 10.46 10.47
CA VAL A 53 7.28 9.96 11.28
C VAL A 53 6.19 9.37 10.40
N ALA A 54 5.78 10.06 9.34
CA ALA A 54 4.74 9.57 8.44
C ALA A 54 5.18 8.33 7.63
N VAL A 55 6.45 8.25 7.23
CA VAL A 55 7.01 7.04 6.60
C VAL A 55 6.98 5.87 7.57
N THR A 56 7.38 6.10 8.83
CA THR A 56 7.37 5.09 9.88
C THR A 56 5.95 4.64 10.22
N GLN A 57 4.98 5.55 10.23
CA GLN A 57 3.56 5.24 10.41
C GLN A 57 3.06 4.26 9.34
N ILE A 58 3.38 4.50 8.06
CA ILE A 58 3.01 3.59 6.95
C ILE A 58 3.58 2.20 7.21
N LEU A 59 4.82 2.10 7.68
CA LEU A 59 5.48 0.82 7.95
C LEU A 59 4.89 0.10 9.17
N ALA A 60 4.48 0.85 10.20
CA ALA A 60 3.84 0.28 11.38
C ALA A 60 2.44 -0.27 11.05
N GLU A 61 1.67 0.43 10.21
CA GLU A 61 0.37 -0.05 9.68
C GLU A 61 0.51 -1.31 8.81
N LEU A 62 1.70 -1.52 8.23
CA LEU A 62 2.04 -2.75 7.51
C LEU A 62 2.53 -3.87 8.46
N GLY A 63 2.59 -3.62 9.76
CA GLY A 63 3.01 -4.60 10.77
C GLY A 63 4.51 -4.90 10.82
N LEU A 64 5.35 -3.97 10.35
CA LEU A 64 6.81 -4.14 10.38
C LEU A 64 7.35 -4.05 11.82
N ASN A 65 8.48 -4.71 12.06
CA ASN A 65 9.09 -4.79 13.40
C ASN A 65 9.79 -3.48 13.81
N GLU A 66 10.04 -3.34 15.11
CA GLU A 66 10.72 -2.20 15.73
C GLU A 66 12.03 -1.79 15.04
N THR A 67 12.88 -2.73 14.64
CA THR A 67 14.14 -2.46 13.93
C THR A 67 13.91 -1.70 12.62
N THR A 68 12.89 -2.09 11.85
CA THR A 68 12.56 -1.44 10.58
C THR A 68 11.99 -0.04 10.82
N LEU A 69 11.18 0.12 11.88
CA LEU A 69 10.59 1.40 12.25
C LEU A 69 11.64 2.40 12.74
N ILE A 70 12.62 1.94 13.53
CA ILE A 70 13.75 2.76 13.95
C ILE A 70 14.59 3.17 12.74
N ALA A 71 14.89 2.22 11.84
CA ALA A 71 15.61 2.53 10.61
C ALA A 71 14.85 3.53 9.73
N SER A 72 13.52 3.47 9.65
CA SER A 72 12.74 4.43 8.88
C SER A 72 12.65 5.81 9.52
N LEU A 73 12.67 5.94 10.85
CA LEU A 73 12.79 7.24 11.51
C LEU A 73 14.14 7.91 11.21
N LEU A 74 15.18 7.10 11.02
CA LEU A 74 16.56 7.57 10.86
C LEU A 74 17.05 7.60 9.41
N HIS A 75 16.23 7.19 8.43
CA HIS A 75 16.68 6.93 7.05
C HIS A 75 17.32 8.15 6.36
N ASP A 76 16.80 9.35 6.59
CA ASP A 76 17.30 10.60 6.02
C ASP A 76 18.33 11.32 6.90
N THR A 77 18.56 10.84 8.13
CA THR A 77 19.46 11.53 9.08
C THR A 77 20.90 11.50 8.59
N VAL A 78 21.34 10.41 7.96
CA VAL A 78 22.73 10.24 7.48
C VAL A 78 22.99 11.02 6.19
N GLU A 79 21.95 11.32 5.41
CA GLU A 79 22.09 12.03 4.14
C GLU A 79 21.99 13.55 4.30
N ASP A 80 21.01 14.02 5.07
CA ASP A 80 20.65 15.43 5.14
C ASP A 80 21.23 16.16 6.36
N THR A 81 21.85 15.43 7.29
CA THR A 81 22.35 16.00 8.56
C THR A 81 23.81 15.62 8.83
N PRO A 82 24.47 16.26 9.81
CA PRO A 82 25.84 15.91 10.22
C PRO A 82 25.96 14.53 10.90
N TYR A 83 24.84 13.85 11.16
CA TYR A 83 24.81 12.56 11.86
C TYR A 83 25.46 11.47 11.00
N SER A 84 26.48 10.81 11.54
CA SER A 84 27.30 9.85 10.78
C SER A 84 26.80 8.42 10.91
N LEU A 85 27.10 7.59 9.91
CA LEU A 85 26.80 6.15 9.96
C LEU A 85 27.52 5.44 11.13
N GLU A 86 28.70 5.93 11.53
CA GLU A 86 29.44 5.40 12.68
C GLU A 86 28.72 5.70 14.00
N GLN A 87 28.21 6.92 14.16
CA GLN A 87 27.37 7.27 15.32
C GLN A 87 26.10 6.44 15.36
N LEU A 88 25.43 6.26 14.21
CA LEU A 88 24.24 5.42 14.11
C LEU A 88 24.51 3.97 14.55
N ARG A 89 25.66 3.40 14.19
CA ARG A 89 26.08 2.06 14.65
C ARG A 89 26.30 2.00 16.15
N VAL A 90 26.92 3.03 16.73
CA VAL A 90 27.17 3.08 18.19
C VAL A 90 25.85 3.22 18.94
N ASP A 91 24.94 4.05 18.43
CA ASP A 91 23.70 4.37 19.13
C ASP A 91 22.65 3.26 18.98
N PHE A 92 22.49 2.65 17.81
CA PHE A 92 21.39 1.72 17.50
C PHE A 92 21.85 0.35 16.98
N GLY A 93 23.16 0.11 16.90
CA GLY A 93 23.72 -1.17 16.48
C GLY A 93 23.86 -1.33 14.96
N ASP A 94 24.53 -2.42 14.57
CA ASP A 94 24.90 -2.67 13.17
C ASP A 94 23.71 -2.95 12.27
N GLU A 95 22.65 -3.59 12.78
CA GLU A 95 21.49 -3.96 11.97
C GLU A 95 20.76 -2.74 11.43
N ILE A 96 20.41 -1.79 12.30
CA ILE A 96 19.73 -0.54 11.94
C ILE A 96 20.62 0.31 11.04
N ALA A 97 21.91 0.40 11.35
CA ALA A 97 22.85 1.15 10.52
C ALA A 97 22.98 0.58 9.10
N ASN A 98 22.99 -0.75 8.95
CA ASN A 98 23.04 -1.38 7.64
C ASN A 98 21.75 -1.15 6.83
N LEU A 99 20.59 -1.09 7.50
CA LEU A 99 19.32 -0.74 6.84
C LEU A 99 19.36 0.71 6.33
N VAL A 100 19.74 1.67 7.17
CA VAL A 100 19.83 3.09 6.80
C VAL A 100 20.85 3.32 5.68
N ASP A 101 22.05 2.73 5.78
CA ASP A 101 23.07 2.77 4.72
C ASP A 101 22.54 2.21 3.40
N GLY A 102 21.76 1.13 3.47
CA GLY A 102 21.10 0.54 2.31
C GLY A 102 20.13 1.50 1.64
N VAL A 103 19.32 2.23 2.41
CA VAL A 103 18.34 3.21 1.89
C VAL A 103 19.05 4.40 1.27
N THR A 104 19.98 5.04 1.99
CA THR A 104 20.74 6.21 1.50
C THR A 104 21.53 5.90 0.22
N LYS A 105 22.07 4.68 0.08
CA LYS A 105 22.76 4.26 -1.15
C LYS A 105 21.82 4.15 -2.33
N LEU A 106 20.57 3.71 -2.13
CA LEU A 106 19.59 3.64 -3.22
C LEU A 106 19.22 5.03 -3.75
N ASP A 107 19.17 6.04 -2.87
CA ASP A 107 18.87 7.43 -3.27
C ASP A 107 19.89 8.03 -4.23
N LYS A 108 21.17 7.90 -3.88
CA LYS A 108 22.29 8.48 -4.66
C LYS A 108 22.44 7.89 -6.07
N LEU A 109 21.81 6.74 -6.34
CA LEU A 109 21.97 5.98 -7.59
C LEU A 109 20.88 6.23 -8.64
N THR A 110 19.82 6.97 -8.30
CA THR A 110 18.67 7.23 -9.20
C THR A 110 18.90 8.35 -10.23
N TYR A 111 20.11 8.91 -10.34
CA TYR A 111 20.43 10.01 -11.24
C TYR A 111 20.94 9.53 -12.61
N GLY A 112 20.05 9.41 -13.60
CA GLY A 112 20.45 9.34 -15.02
C GLY A 112 19.34 8.88 -15.99
N PRO A 113 19.30 9.37 -17.24
CA PRO A 113 18.31 8.96 -18.26
C PRO A 113 18.49 7.51 -18.77
N THR A 114 19.61 6.85 -18.45
CA THR A 114 19.87 5.42 -18.71
C THR A 114 19.75 4.56 -17.43
N ALA A 115 19.24 5.12 -16.34
CA ALA A 115 19.29 4.52 -15.00
C ALA A 115 18.23 3.43 -14.75
N GLU A 116 17.28 3.17 -15.64
CA GLU A 116 16.20 2.20 -15.37
C GLU A 116 16.76 0.77 -15.17
N ALA A 117 17.62 0.31 -16.08
CA ALA A 117 18.22 -1.03 -15.99
C ALA A 117 19.21 -1.15 -14.82
N GLU A 118 19.97 -0.09 -14.52
CA GLU A 118 20.89 -0.07 -13.37
C GLU A 118 20.16 0.00 -12.03
N THR A 119 19.11 0.83 -11.93
CA THR A 119 18.29 0.99 -10.72
C THR A 119 17.58 -0.33 -10.43
N VAL A 120 17.00 -0.98 -11.44
CA VAL A 120 16.39 -2.32 -11.29
C VAL A 120 17.44 -3.34 -10.87
N ARG A 121 18.63 -3.37 -11.49
CA ARG A 121 19.71 -4.32 -11.14
C ARG A 121 20.22 -4.10 -9.71
N LYS A 122 20.38 -2.86 -9.26
CA LYS A 122 20.85 -2.52 -7.91
C LYS A 122 19.75 -2.73 -6.86
N MET A 123 18.49 -2.47 -7.20
CA MET A 123 17.35 -2.86 -6.36
C MET A 123 17.28 -4.39 -6.19
N VAL A 124 17.56 -5.18 -7.22
CA VAL A 124 17.68 -6.64 -7.10
C VAL A 124 18.83 -7.04 -6.16
N ILE A 125 19.95 -6.32 -6.17
CA ILE A 125 21.08 -6.54 -5.24
C ILE A 125 20.70 -6.13 -3.80
N ALA A 126 19.98 -5.03 -3.63
CA ALA A 126 19.46 -4.60 -2.32
C ALA A 126 18.46 -5.63 -1.76
N MET A 127 17.54 -6.12 -2.60
CA MET A 127 16.62 -7.22 -2.27
C MET A 127 17.35 -8.50 -1.87
N SER A 128 18.53 -8.80 -2.45
CA SER A 128 19.29 -9.99 -2.09
C SER A 128 19.99 -9.92 -0.73
N ARG A 129 20.15 -8.72 -0.15
CA ARG A 129 20.78 -8.53 1.16
C ARG A 129 19.74 -8.36 2.26
N ASP A 130 18.80 -7.45 2.05
CA ASP A 130 17.69 -7.24 3.00
C ASP A 130 16.50 -6.57 2.31
N ILE A 131 15.37 -7.28 2.27
CA ILE A 131 14.13 -6.81 1.67
C ILE A 131 13.56 -5.56 2.39
N ARG A 132 13.86 -5.38 3.68
CA ARG A 132 13.36 -4.27 4.50
C ARG A 132 13.82 -2.92 3.96
N VAL A 133 15.01 -2.84 3.37
CA VAL A 133 15.54 -1.63 2.73
C VAL A 133 14.61 -1.15 1.61
N LEU A 134 14.13 -2.07 0.77
CA LEU A 134 13.21 -1.74 -0.32
C LEU A 134 11.83 -1.34 0.22
N VAL A 135 11.36 -2.00 1.27
CA VAL A 135 10.08 -1.68 1.92
C VAL A 135 10.10 -0.26 2.51
N ILE A 136 11.16 0.12 3.21
CA ILE A 136 11.36 1.50 3.71
C ILE A 136 11.35 2.48 2.53
N LYS A 137 12.05 2.15 1.43
CA LYS A 137 12.11 3.03 0.26
C LYS A 137 10.76 3.21 -0.45
N LEU A 138 9.93 2.17 -0.49
CA LEU A 138 8.59 2.24 -1.04
C LEU A 138 7.67 3.13 -0.17
N ALA A 139 7.78 3.03 1.16
CA ALA A 139 7.04 3.87 2.08
C ALA A 139 7.46 5.35 1.99
N ASP A 140 8.78 5.62 1.90
CA ASP A 140 9.31 6.96 1.61
C ASP A 140 8.73 7.50 0.29
N ARG A 141 8.84 6.72 -0.80
CA ARG A 141 8.34 7.14 -2.11
C ARG A 141 6.84 7.43 -2.08
N LEU A 142 6.05 6.66 -1.32
CA LEU A 142 4.62 6.87 -1.15
C LEU A 142 4.32 8.19 -0.42
N HIS A 143 4.99 8.45 0.70
CA HIS A 143 4.81 9.73 1.40
C HIS A 143 5.23 10.92 0.53
N ASN A 144 6.33 10.78 -0.21
CA ASN A 144 6.77 11.78 -1.17
C ASN A 144 5.75 11.99 -2.30
N ALA A 145 5.09 10.92 -2.77
CA ALA A 145 4.02 11.01 -3.76
C ALA A 145 2.78 11.76 -3.24
N ARG A 146 2.38 11.53 -1.99
CA ARG A 146 1.28 12.26 -1.32
C ARG A 146 1.53 13.77 -1.22
N THR A 147 2.79 14.19 -1.31
CA THR A 147 3.21 15.60 -1.15
C THR A 147 3.73 16.25 -2.43
N TRP A 148 3.55 15.62 -3.60
CA TRP A 148 3.96 16.20 -4.89
C TRP A 148 3.27 17.52 -5.25
N GLY A 149 2.13 17.84 -4.62
CA GLY A 149 1.45 19.14 -4.81
C GLY A 149 2.31 20.35 -4.41
N PHE A 150 3.34 20.17 -3.58
CA PHE A 150 4.22 21.24 -3.11
C PHE A 150 5.55 21.33 -3.88
N VAL A 151 5.78 20.48 -4.89
CA VAL A 151 7.01 20.51 -5.70
C VAL A 151 6.73 21.01 -7.12
N SER A 152 7.78 21.42 -7.84
CA SER A 152 7.64 21.86 -9.23
C SER A 152 7.05 20.76 -10.12
N SER A 153 6.21 21.14 -11.07
CA SER A 153 5.54 20.21 -12.00
C SER A 153 6.52 19.31 -12.74
N GLU A 154 7.69 19.84 -13.13
CA GLU A 154 8.75 19.05 -13.79
C GLU A 154 9.31 17.96 -12.86
N SER A 155 9.59 18.29 -11.61
CA SER A 155 10.10 17.33 -10.62
C SER A 155 9.04 16.28 -10.27
N ALA A 156 7.78 16.70 -10.10
CA ALA A 156 6.66 15.81 -9.86
C ALA A 156 6.47 14.82 -11.02
N THR A 157 6.47 15.31 -12.27
CA THR A 157 6.31 14.48 -13.48
C THR A 157 7.43 13.45 -13.59
N ARG A 158 8.68 13.84 -13.36
CA ARG A 158 9.82 12.92 -13.37
C ARG A 158 9.68 11.84 -12.31
N LYS A 159 9.37 12.23 -11.06
CA LYS A 159 9.19 11.28 -9.94
C LYS A 159 7.98 10.37 -10.13
N ALA A 160 6.90 10.86 -10.73
CA ALA A 160 5.70 10.07 -11.05
C ALA A 160 5.99 9.01 -12.11
N ARG A 161 6.74 9.36 -13.16
CA ARG A 161 7.18 8.38 -14.18
C ARG A 161 8.06 7.29 -13.59
N GLU A 162 9.09 7.69 -12.84
CA GLU A 162 9.96 6.76 -12.09
C GLU A 162 9.14 5.83 -11.18
N THR A 163 8.12 6.36 -10.53
CA THR A 163 7.22 5.60 -9.65
C THR A 163 6.43 4.53 -10.40
N LEU A 164 5.88 4.84 -11.57
CA LEU A 164 5.16 3.86 -12.39
C LEU A 164 6.07 2.81 -13.02
N ASP A 165 7.25 3.20 -13.48
CA ASP A 165 8.13 2.32 -14.24
C ASP A 165 8.94 1.38 -13.33
N ILE A 166 9.27 1.83 -12.11
CA ILE A 166 10.17 1.10 -11.20
C ILE A 166 9.45 0.68 -9.92
N TYR A 167 8.96 1.64 -9.13
CA TYR A 167 8.50 1.36 -7.76
C TYR A 167 7.16 0.61 -7.70
N ALA A 168 6.19 0.93 -8.54
CA ALA A 168 4.90 0.24 -8.58
C ALA A 168 5.05 -1.25 -8.98
N PRO A 169 5.81 -1.61 -10.03
CA PRO A 169 6.12 -3.01 -10.33
C PRO A 169 6.81 -3.75 -9.18
N LEU A 170 7.69 -3.08 -8.44
CA LEU A 170 8.37 -3.67 -7.29
C LEU A 170 7.41 -3.91 -6.12
N ALA A 171 6.57 -2.93 -5.77
CA ALA A 171 5.53 -3.10 -4.76
C ALA A 171 4.61 -4.29 -5.12
N HIS A 172 4.26 -4.46 -6.39
CA HIS A 172 3.50 -5.62 -6.87
C HIS A 172 4.24 -6.95 -6.67
N ARG A 173 5.54 -7.00 -6.97
CA ARG A 173 6.38 -8.20 -6.76
C ARG A 173 6.49 -8.58 -5.28
N LEU A 174 6.51 -7.59 -4.39
CA LEU A 174 6.55 -7.79 -2.94
C LEU A 174 5.19 -8.13 -2.31
N GLY A 175 4.09 -8.12 -3.07
CA GLY A 175 2.75 -8.38 -2.55
C GLY A 175 2.06 -7.15 -1.94
N MET A 176 2.75 -6.02 -1.88
CA MET A 176 2.31 -4.74 -1.30
C MET A 176 1.32 -4.00 -2.23
N ASN A 177 0.15 -4.61 -2.46
CA ASN A 177 -0.82 -4.12 -3.42
C ASN A 177 -1.44 -2.77 -3.00
N ALA A 178 -1.59 -2.51 -1.70
CA ALA A 178 -2.10 -1.24 -1.19
C ALA A 178 -1.17 -0.07 -1.61
N LEU A 179 0.13 -0.20 -1.32
CA LEU A 179 1.15 0.77 -1.72
C LEU A 179 1.20 0.90 -3.24
N LYS A 180 1.18 -0.23 -3.96
CA LYS A 180 1.18 -0.26 -5.43
C LYS A 180 0.07 0.60 -6.01
N TRP A 181 -1.17 0.37 -5.56
CA TRP A 181 -2.34 1.07 -6.10
C TRP A 181 -2.30 2.56 -5.78
N GLU A 182 -1.87 2.93 -4.58
CA GLU A 182 -1.78 4.33 -4.20
C GLU A 182 -0.69 5.07 -4.96
N LEU A 183 0.50 4.47 -5.12
CA LEU A 183 1.58 4.99 -5.96
C LEU A 183 1.13 5.16 -7.42
N GLU A 184 0.38 4.20 -7.94
CA GLU A 184 -0.19 4.24 -9.29
C GLU A 184 -1.20 5.38 -9.47
N ASP A 185 -2.16 5.53 -8.55
CA ASP A 185 -3.17 6.58 -8.61
C ASP A 185 -2.57 7.98 -8.46
N LEU A 186 -1.62 8.16 -7.53
CA LEU A 186 -0.90 9.44 -7.34
C LEU A 186 -0.06 9.81 -8.56
N SER A 187 0.64 8.83 -9.14
CA SER A 187 1.45 9.06 -10.35
C SER A 187 0.58 9.37 -11.56
N PHE A 188 -0.57 8.71 -11.68
CA PHE A 188 -1.53 8.98 -12.74
C PHE A 188 -2.12 10.39 -12.65
N ALA A 189 -2.46 10.85 -11.45
CA ALA A 189 -2.97 12.20 -11.23
C ALA A 189 -1.97 13.28 -11.66
N VAL A 190 -0.66 13.05 -11.48
CA VAL A 190 0.39 13.98 -11.88
C VAL A 190 0.69 13.92 -13.39
N LEU A 191 0.78 12.71 -13.96
CA LEU A 191 1.17 12.53 -15.36
C LEU A 191 0.06 12.90 -16.35
N GLU A 192 -1.19 12.62 -16.01
CA GLU A 192 -2.34 12.74 -16.91
C GLU A 192 -3.54 13.40 -16.19
N PRO A 193 -3.40 14.64 -15.69
CA PRO A 193 -4.39 15.28 -14.82
C PRO A 193 -5.78 15.40 -15.47
N LYS A 194 -5.84 15.71 -16.77
CA LYS A 194 -7.11 15.83 -17.50
C LYS A 194 -7.87 14.50 -17.56
N LYS A 195 -7.16 13.39 -17.81
CA LYS A 195 -7.77 12.05 -17.86
C LYS A 195 -8.16 11.59 -16.47
N PHE A 196 -7.35 11.92 -15.45
CA PHE A 196 -7.68 11.65 -14.05
C PHE A 196 -8.97 12.35 -13.65
N GLU A 197 -9.13 13.63 -14.00
CA GLU A 197 -10.34 14.41 -13.72
C GLU A 197 -11.56 13.84 -14.45
N GLU A 198 -11.42 13.49 -15.73
CA GLU A 198 -12.49 12.85 -16.51
C GLU A 198 -12.96 11.54 -15.88
N ILE A 199 -12.03 10.64 -15.55
CA ILE A 199 -12.35 9.36 -14.90
C ILE A 199 -12.97 9.62 -13.53
N SER A 200 -12.42 10.54 -12.74
CA SER A 200 -12.95 10.90 -11.42
C SER A 200 -14.39 11.40 -11.50
N ARG A 201 -14.72 12.23 -12.51
CA ARG A 201 -16.07 12.71 -12.75
C ARG A 201 -17.03 11.58 -13.13
N LEU A 202 -16.64 10.73 -14.07
CA LEU A 202 -17.43 9.57 -14.50
C LEU A 202 -17.68 8.59 -13.34
N VAL A 203 -16.69 8.42 -12.46
CA VAL A 203 -16.76 7.62 -11.23
C VAL A 203 -17.76 8.24 -10.26
N ALA A 204 -17.70 9.56 -10.05
CA ALA A 204 -18.56 10.30 -9.13
C ALA A 204 -20.03 10.29 -9.57
N GLU A 205 -20.30 10.53 -10.86
CA GLU A 205 -21.66 10.50 -11.45
C GLU A 205 -22.36 9.14 -11.24
N ARG A 206 -21.58 8.05 -11.18
CA ARG A 206 -22.10 6.68 -11.00
C ARG A 206 -21.93 6.10 -9.59
N SER A 207 -21.36 6.87 -8.65
CA SER A 207 -21.18 6.39 -7.27
C SER A 207 -22.51 6.10 -6.58
N PRO A 208 -23.57 6.94 -6.66
CA PRO A 208 -24.79 6.72 -5.89
C PRO A 208 -25.51 5.40 -6.21
N SER A 209 -25.65 5.06 -7.49
CA SER A 209 -26.29 3.80 -7.91
C SER A 209 -25.45 2.57 -7.59
N ARG A 210 -24.11 2.70 -7.65
CA ARG A 210 -23.18 1.65 -7.25
C ARG A 210 -23.17 1.44 -5.74
N ASP A 211 -23.17 2.52 -4.96
CA ASP A 211 -23.12 2.44 -3.49
C ASP A 211 -24.40 1.81 -2.95
N ALA A 212 -25.55 2.12 -3.56
CA ALA A 212 -26.81 1.42 -3.30
C ALA A 212 -26.75 -0.08 -3.65
N LEU A 213 -26.27 -0.43 -4.84
CA LEU A 213 -26.10 -1.84 -5.24
C LEU A 213 -25.08 -2.58 -4.37
N THR A 214 -24.01 -1.90 -3.96
CA THR A 214 -22.98 -2.47 -3.08
C THR A 214 -23.57 -2.75 -1.71
N ALA A 215 -24.36 -1.82 -1.16
CA ALA A 215 -25.05 -2.01 0.11
C ALA A 215 -26.06 -3.17 0.04
N GLU A 216 -26.87 -3.24 -1.02
CA GLU A 216 -27.82 -4.34 -1.26
C GLU A 216 -27.13 -5.71 -1.28
N VAL A 217 -25.99 -5.79 -1.97
CA VAL A 217 -25.24 -7.06 -2.09
C VAL A 217 -24.54 -7.39 -0.77
N ILE A 218 -24.02 -6.41 -0.03
CA ILE A 218 -23.44 -6.61 1.31
C ILE A 218 -24.49 -7.19 2.24
N GLU A 219 -25.66 -6.56 2.34
CA GLU A 219 -26.76 -6.99 3.22
C GLU A 219 -27.23 -8.41 2.87
N ALA A 220 -27.35 -8.72 1.57
CA ALA A 220 -27.71 -10.06 1.11
C ALA A 220 -26.68 -11.13 1.49
N VAL A 221 -25.38 -10.82 1.37
CA VAL A 221 -24.31 -11.75 1.75
C VAL A 221 -24.25 -11.90 3.26
N GLU A 222 -24.33 -10.82 4.03
CA GLU A 222 -24.32 -10.87 5.50
C GLU A 222 -25.48 -11.70 6.05
N SER A 223 -26.68 -11.56 5.47
CA SER A 223 -27.85 -12.35 5.86
C SER A 223 -27.64 -13.86 5.65
N ASP A 224 -27.04 -14.25 4.53
CA ASP A 224 -26.72 -15.66 4.26
C ASP A 224 -25.66 -16.20 5.21
N LEU A 225 -24.59 -15.44 5.43
CA LEU A 225 -23.51 -15.86 6.31
C LEU A 225 -23.99 -15.98 7.77
N GLN A 226 -24.90 -15.10 8.21
CA GLN A 226 -25.56 -15.24 9.52
C GLN A 226 -26.41 -16.50 9.61
N ARG A 227 -27.19 -16.83 8.58
CA ARG A 227 -28.01 -18.06 8.54
C ARG A 227 -27.13 -19.31 8.59
N ASP A 228 -25.99 -19.26 7.91
CA ASP A 228 -25.03 -20.37 7.83
C ASP A 228 -24.06 -20.39 9.05
N GLN A 229 -24.25 -19.48 10.02
CA GLN A 229 -23.44 -19.32 11.23
C GLN A 229 -21.94 -19.07 10.98
N ILE A 230 -21.62 -18.37 9.89
CA ILE A 230 -20.26 -18.01 9.50
C ILE A 230 -19.96 -16.59 9.97
N ASN A 231 -18.96 -16.44 10.85
CA ASN A 231 -18.48 -15.13 11.27
C ASN A 231 -17.59 -14.52 10.17
N ALA A 232 -18.08 -13.49 9.51
CA ALA A 232 -17.38 -12.80 8.44
C ALA A 232 -17.60 -11.28 8.46
N THR A 233 -16.65 -10.52 7.94
CA THR A 233 -16.77 -9.08 7.70
C THR A 233 -16.86 -8.83 6.20
N VAL A 234 -17.98 -8.30 5.73
CA VAL A 234 -18.22 -8.02 4.31
C VAL A 234 -18.03 -6.52 4.07
N THR A 235 -17.21 -6.16 3.07
CA THR A 235 -16.89 -4.77 2.74
C THR A 235 -16.92 -4.52 1.24
N GLY A 236 -17.35 -3.33 0.85
CA GLY A 236 -17.27 -2.87 -0.54
C GLY A 236 -15.83 -2.54 -0.92
N ARG A 237 -15.36 -3.06 -2.06
CA ARG A 237 -14.04 -2.75 -2.61
C ARG A 237 -14.16 -1.65 -3.67
N LYS A 238 -13.67 -0.45 -3.34
CA LYS A 238 -13.49 0.62 -4.32
C LYS A 238 -12.38 0.23 -5.33
N LYS A 239 -12.61 0.49 -6.62
CA LYS A 239 -11.60 0.30 -7.67
C LYS A 239 -10.70 1.53 -7.75
N HIS A 240 -9.40 1.28 -7.92
CA HIS A 240 -8.39 2.31 -8.13
C HIS A 240 -8.46 2.89 -9.55
N PHE A 241 -8.26 4.21 -9.66
CA PHE A 241 -8.47 4.97 -10.90
C PHE A 241 -7.50 4.54 -12.01
N PHE A 242 -6.23 4.32 -11.67
CA PHE A 242 -5.22 3.87 -12.61
C PHE A 242 -5.51 2.47 -13.16
N SER A 243 -6.07 1.57 -12.34
CA SER A 243 -6.51 0.25 -12.79
C SER A 243 -7.69 0.32 -13.77
N VAL A 244 -8.56 1.34 -13.64
CA VAL A 244 -9.63 1.61 -14.62
C VAL A 244 -9.01 2.14 -15.91
N TYR A 245 -8.13 3.14 -15.80
CA TYR A 245 -7.42 3.74 -16.93
C TYR A 245 -6.63 2.69 -17.75
N GLN A 246 -5.81 1.86 -17.09
CA GLN A 246 -5.03 0.81 -17.76
C GLN A 246 -5.94 -0.18 -18.49
N LYS A 247 -7.11 -0.53 -17.93
CA LYS A 247 -8.08 -1.41 -18.60
C LYS A 247 -8.75 -0.74 -19.80
N MET A 248 -9.01 0.56 -19.74
CA MET A 248 -9.56 1.31 -20.88
C MET A 248 -8.54 1.39 -22.02
N VAL A 249 -7.30 1.80 -21.73
CA VAL A 249 -6.26 2.02 -22.75
C VAL A 249 -5.71 0.72 -23.32
N VAL A 250 -5.37 -0.26 -22.47
CA VAL A 250 -4.70 -1.49 -22.93
C VAL A 250 -5.68 -2.48 -23.56
N ARG A 251 -6.95 -2.49 -23.13
CA ARG A 251 -7.94 -3.48 -23.61
C ARG A 251 -9.02 -2.89 -24.51
N GLY A 252 -8.96 -1.60 -24.82
CA GLY A 252 -9.93 -0.92 -25.69
C GLY A 252 -11.38 -1.11 -25.23
N ARG A 253 -11.60 -1.25 -23.92
CA ARG A 253 -12.94 -1.51 -23.35
C ARG A 253 -13.60 -0.21 -22.95
N ASP A 254 -14.90 -0.12 -23.21
CA ASP A 254 -15.72 1.00 -22.77
C ASP A 254 -15.72 1.13 -21.24
N PHE A 255 -15.73 2.36 -20.75
CA PHE A 255 -15.80 2.69 -19.32
C PHE A 255 -16.98 1.98 -18.64
N ASN A 256 -18.10 1.83 -19.35
CA ASN A 256 -19.30 1.15 -18.89
C ASN A 256 -19.02 -0.30 -18.46
N ASP A 257 -18.34 -1.08 -19.30
CA ASP A 257 -18.11 -2.51 -19.03
C ASP A 257 -17.10 -2.75 -17.90
N ILE A 258 -16.18 -1.81 -17.68
CA ILE A 258 -15.14 -1.92 -16.64
C ILE A 258 -15.67 -1.45 -15.28
N TYR A 259 -16.42 -0.35 -15.27
CA TYR A 259 -16.84 0.32 -14.05
C TYR A 259 -18.09 -0.32 -13.42
N ASP A 260 -18.93 -1.00 -14.21
CA ASP A 260 -20.18 -1.60 -13.72
C ASP A 260 -19.99 -2.88 -12.88
N LEU A 261 -18.76 -3.40 -12.79
CA LEU A 261 -18.45 -4.57 -11.99
C LEU A 261 -18.20 -4.16 -10.52
N VAL A 262 -19.16 -4.47 -9.65
CA VAL A 262 -19.08 -4.25 -8.19
C VAL A 262 -18.05 -5.19 -7.59
N GLY A 263 -17.17 -4.67 -6.74
CA GLY A 263 -16.17 -5.47 -6.01
C GLY A 263 -16.59 -5.63 -4.56
N ILE A 264 -16.65 -6.86 -4.06
CA ILE A 264 -16.89 -7.16 -2.64
C ILE A 264 -15.71 -7.93 -2.06
N ARG A 265 -15.38 -7.63 -0.82
CA ARG A 265 -14.40 -8.36 -0.02
C ARG A 265 -15.08 -8.97 1.19
N VAL A 266 -14.84 -10.26 1.41
CA VAL A 266 -15.26 -10.99 2.60
C VAL A 266 -14.01 -11.41 3.36
N LEU A 267 -13.93 -11.02 4.63
CA LEU A 267 -12.89 -11.41 5.56
C LEU A 267 -13.45 -12.42 6.55
N VAL A 268 -12.72 -13.51 6.76
CA VAL A 268 -13.07 -14.58 7.71
C VAL A 268 -11.89 -14.91 8.61
N ASN A 269 -12.11 -15.74 9.63
CA ASN A 269 -11.04 -16.14 10.53
C ASN A 269 -10.16 -17.24 9.91
N ASP A 270 -10.78 -18.28 9.35
CA ASP A 270 -10.08 -19.48 8.90
C ASP A 270 -10.23 -19.78 7.41
N VAL A 271 -9.30 -20.57 6.88
CA VAL A 271 -9.33 -21.03 5.48
C VAL A 271 -10.58 -21.86 5.18
N ARG A 272 -11.05 -22.65 6.16
CA ARG A 272 -12.29 -23.43 6.03
C ARG A 272 -13.48 -22.53 5.72
N ASP A 273 -13.58 -21.41 6.44
CA ASP A 273 -14.66 -20.44 6.27
C ASP A 273 -14.58 -19.75 4.92
N CYS A 274 -13.38 -19.60 4.33
CA CYS A 274 -13.24 -19.06 2.97
C CYS A 274 -14.02 -19.90 1.94
N TYR A 275 -13.92 -21.23 2.03
CA TYR A 275 -14.63 -22.14 1.13
C TYR A 275 -16.12 -22.25 1.48
N ALA A 276 -16.49 -22.13 2.77
CA ALA A 276 -17.89 -22.08 3.18
C ALA A 276 -18.60 -20.83 2.62
N VAL A 277 -17.97 -19.66 2.73
CA VAL A 277 -18.44 -18.41 2.11
C VAL A 277 -18.56 -18.56 0.59
N LEU A 278 -17.59 -19.18 -0.07
CA LEU A 278 -17.64 -19.43 -1.52
C LEU A 278 -18.87 -20.25 -1.90
N GLY A 279 -19.17 -21.32 -1.13
CA GLY A 279 -20.34 -22.16 -1.32
C GLY A 279 -21.65 -21.38 -1.14
N SER A 280 -21.75 -20.58 -0.07
CA SER A 280 -22.91 -19.74 0.21
C SER A 280 -23.18 -18.74 -0.93
N ILE A 281 -22.13 -18.09 -1.45
CA ILE A 281 -22.21 -17.18 -2.60
C ILE A 281 -22.67 -17.90 -3.87
N HIS A 282 -22.11 -19.08 -4.19
CA HIS A 282 -22.49 -19.84 -5.38
C HIS A 282 -23.89 -20.45 -5.28
N ALA A 283 -24.41 -20.65 -4.07
CA ALA A 283 -25.80 -21.05 -3.85
C ALA A 283 -26.78 -19.90 -4.13
N ARG A 284 -26.39 -18.65 -3.82
CA ARG A 284 -27.21 -17.46 -4.11
C ARG A 284 -27.13 -17.01 -5.57
N TRP A 285 -25.93 -16.91 -6.11
CA TRP A 285 -25.68 -16.34 -7.43
C TRP A 285 -24.92 -17.28 -8.34
N SER A 286 -25.34 -17.33 -9.61
CA SER A 286 -24.69 -18.18 -10.60
C SER A 286 -23.25 -17.70 -10.88
N PRO A 287 -22.23 -18.56 -10.69
CA PRO A 287 -20.86 -18.20 -11.02
C PRO A 287 -20.65 -18.11 -12.52
N VAL A 288 -19.84 -17.14 -12.95
CA VAL A 288 -19.44 -16.98 -14.35
C VAL A 288 -18.34 -17.98 -14.67
N PRO A 289 -18.53 -18.87 -15.67
CA PRO A 289 -17.53 -19.87 -16.04
C PRO A 289 -16.16 -19.25 -16.36
N GLY A 290 -15.09 -19.88 -15.87
CA GLY A 290 -13.71 -19.42 -16.09
C GLY A 290 -13.31 -18.16 -15.31
N ARG A 291 -14.17 -17.65 -14.42
CA ARG A 291 -13.89 -16.48 -13.57
C ARG A 291 -13.67 -16.81 -12.09
N PHE A 292 -13.58 -18.09 -11.75
CA PHE A 292 -13.14 -18.55 -10.44
C PHE A 292 -11.62 -18.75 -10.42
N LYS A 293 -10.96 -18.29 -9.36
CA LYS A 293 -9.53 -18.47 -9.13
C LYS A 293 -9.27 -18.73 -7.65
N ASP A 294 -8.66 -19.87 -7.37
CA ASP A 294 -8.25 -20.26 -6.03
C ASP A 294 -6.78 -19.90 -5.79
N TYR A 295 -6.52 -18.70 -5.27
CA TYR A 295 -5.18 -18.32 -4.87
C TYR A 295 -4.82 -18.75 -3.44
N ILE A 296 -5.72 -19.43 -2.72
CA ILE A 296 -5.36 -20.04 -1.43
C ILE A 296 -4.55 -21.32 -1.70
N ALA A 297 -5.07 -22.19 -2.57
CA ALA A 297 -4.43 -23.42 -2.98
C ALA A 297 -3.24 -23.18 -3.93
N MET A 298 -3.33 -22.17 -4.80
CA MET A 298 -2.26 -21.76 -5.71
C MET A 298 -1.90 -20.29 -5.51
N PRO A 299 -1.13 -19.95 -4.45
CA PRO A 299 -0.70 -18.59 -4.19
C PRO A 299 0.03 -17.99 -5.39
N LYS A 300 -0.10 -16.68 -5.57
CA LYS A 300 0.71 -15.98 -6.56
C LYS A 300 2.18 -15.95 -6.11
N PHE A 301 3.07 -15.66 -7.05
CA PHE A 301 4.51 -15.49 -6.78
C PHE A 301 4.85 -14.50 -5.66
N ASN A 302 3.95 -13.55 -5.37
CA ASN A 302 4.08 -12.58 -4.29
C ASN A 302 3.38 -13.00 -2.99
N LEU A 303 3.17 -14.32 -2.79
CA LEU A 303 2.50 -14.91 -1.63
C LEU A 303 1.05 -14.46 -1.42
N TYR A 304 0.45 -13.75 -2.38
CA TYR A 304 -0.94 -13.32 -2.31
C TYR A 304 -1.89 -14.52 -2.29
N GLN A 305 -2.75 -14.55 -1.27
CA GLN A 305 -3.76 -15.58 -1.06
C GLN A 305 -5.16 -14.98 -0.94
N SER A 306 -6.11 -15.49 -1.74
CA SER A 306 -7.54 -15.15 -1.71
C SER A 306 -8.30 -16.03 -2.71
N LEU A 307 -9.56 -16.34 -2.45
CA LEU A 307 -10.47 -16.89 -3.44
C LEU A 307 -11.11 -15.74 -4.22
N HIS A 308 -11.02 -15.77 -5.54
CA HIS A 308 -11.69 -14.81 -6.41
C HIS A 308 -12.77 -15.53 -7.19
N THR A 309 -14.00 -15.00 -7.16
CA THR A 309 -15.09 -15.47 -7.99
C THR A 309 -15.81 -14.29 -8.63
N THR A 310 -16.30 -14.47 -9.85
CA THR A 310 -17.26 -13.53 -10.44
C THR A 310 -18.60 -14.23 -10.55
N VAL A 311 -19.65 -13.60 -10.03
CA VAL A 311 -21.02 -14.12 -10.06
C VAL A 311 -21.96 -13.12 -10.73
N ILE A 312 -23.10 -13.60 -11.22
CA ILE A 312 -24.17 -12.74 -11.74
C ILE A 312 -25.09 -12.39 -10.58
N GLY A 313 -24.98 -11.16 -10.11
CA GLY A 313 -25.70 -10.62 -8.96
C GLY A 313 -27.10 -10.08 -9.28
N PRO A 314 -27.67 -9.28 -8.35
CA PRO A 314 -28.95 -8.61 -8.57
C PRO A 314 -28.92 -7.77 -9.85
N ASN A 315 -30.05 -7.71 -10.55
CA ASN A 315 -30.22 -6.94 -11.79
C ASN A 315 -29.33 -7.39 -12.97
N GLY A 316 -28.82 -8.63 -12.94
CA GLY A 316 -28.02 -9.21 -14.02
C GLY A 316 -26.60 -8.65 -14.12
N LYS A 317 -26.17 -7.86 -13.13
CA LYS A 317 -24.83 -7.27 -13.10
C LYS A 317 -23.80 -8.25 -12.56
N ALA A 318 -22.61 -8.23 -13.14
CA ALA A 318 -21.52 -9.06 -12.67
C ALA A 318 -20.87 -8.48 -11.40
N ILE A 319 -20.66 -9.33 -10.40
CA ILE A 319 -20.07 -8.97 -9.11
C ILE A 319 -18.80 -9.79 -8.91
N GLU A 320 -17.69 -9.11 -8.63
CA GLU A 320 -16.42 -9.74 -8.27
C GLU A 320 -16.32 -9.84 -6.76
N ILE A 321 -16.21 -11.06 -6.24
CA ILE A 321 -16.11 -11.32 -4.81
C ILE A 321 -14.74 -11.89 -4.49
N GLN A 322 -14.10 -11.32 -3.48
CA GLN A 322 -12.81 -11.75 -2.95
C GLN A 322 -12.99 -12.24 -1.52
N ILE A 323 -12.62 -13.47 -1.27
CA ILE A 323 -12.73 -14.10 0.05
C ILE A 323 -11.32 -14.39 0.53
N ARG A 324 -11.00 -14.03 1.77
CA ARG A 324 -9.68 -14.31 2.38
C ARG A 324 -9.79 -14.25 3.90
N THR A 325 -8.80 -14.77 4.60
CA THR A 325 -8.73 -14.61 6.06
C THR A 325 -8.23 -13.21 6.44
N PHE A 326 -8.39 -12.80 7.71
CA PHE A 326 -7.75 -11.61 8.25
C PHE A 326 -6.22 -11.67 8.09
N ASP A 327 -5.60 -12.81 8.39
CA ASP A 327 -4.16 -13.03 8.18
C ASP A 327 -3.74 -12.85 6.72
N MET A 328 -4.51 -13.41 5.77
CA MET A 328 -4.26 -13.24 4.33
C MET A 328 -4.52 -11.81 3.85
N HIS A 329 -5.24 -11.01 4.64
CA HIS A 329 -5.42 -9.60 4.35
C HIS A 329 -4.24 -8.75 4.81
N SER A 330 -3.66 -9.08 5.96
CA SER A 330 -2.58 -8.34 6.61
C SER A 330 -1.18 -8.69 6.07
N ARG A 331 -1.03 -9.80 5.35
CA ARG A 331 0.20 -10.21 4.63
C ARG A 331 0.35 -9.53 3.28
#